data_AF-A0A843SCR1-F1
#
_entry.id   AF-A0A843SCR1-F1
#
_cell.length_a   1.000
_cell.length_b   1.000
_cell.length_c   1.000
_cell.angle_alpha   90.00
_cell.angle_beta   90.00
_cell.angle_gamma   90.00
#
_symmetry.space_group_name_H-M   'P 1'
#
loop_
_entity.id
_entity.type
_entity.pdbx_description
1 polymer ?
#
loop_
_entity_poly.entity_id
_entity_poly.type
_entity_poly.pdbx_seq_one_letter_code
_entity_poly.pdbx_strand_id
1 'polypeptide(L)' 'MNKKLKLFVFAIGVGAASASAWASSCYHTCVVEYRMCIRSGQPTETCEVNLYSCQDSCEGSVGG' A
#
# COMPACT_ATOMS: atom_id res chain seq x y z
N MET A 1 -34.60 -35.23 11.83
CA MET A 1 -34.25 -35.04 10.41
C MET A 1 -33.32 -33.84 10.30
N ASN A 2 -32.17 -34.06 9.66
CA ASN A 2 -30.97 -33.24 9.76
C ASN A 2 -30.94 -32.20 8.63
N LYS A 3 -30.75 -30.91 8.93
CA LYS A 3 -30.37 -29.91 7.93
C LYS A 3 -29.09 -29.20 8.38
N LYS A 4 -27.97 -29.89 8.16
CA LYS A 4 -26.63 -29.32 8.28
C LYS A 4 -26.43 -28.36 7.11
N LEU A 5 -26.47 -27.07 7.37
CA LEU A 5 -26.13 -26.03 6.40
C LEU A 5 -24.62 -26.13 6.15
N LYS A 6 -24.23 -26.83 5.07
CA LYS A 6 -22.87 -26.75 4.53
C LYS A 6 -22.68 -25.34 3.99
N LEU A 7 -22.15 -24.46 4.82
CA LEU A 7 -21.41 -23.30 4.36
C LEU A 7 -20.22 -23.85 3.57
N PHE A 8 -20.39 -23.93 2.24
CA PHE A 8 -19.23 -23.94 1.36
C PHE A 8 -18.61 -22.57 1.54
N VAL A 9 -17.56 -22.53 2.36
CA VAL A 9 -16.57 -21.44 2.35
C VAL A 9 -16.06 -21.42 0.93
N PHE A 10 -16.67 -20.56 0.11
CA PHE A 10 -16.09 -20.12 -1.14
C PHE A 10 -14.72 -19.63 -0.73
N ALA A 11 -13.69 -20.39 -1.14
CA ALA A 11 -12.31 -20.10 -0.83
C ALA A 11 -12.12 -18.60 -0.95
N ILE A 12 -11.82 -17.97 0.18
CA ILE A 12 -11.55 -16.54 0.26
C ILE A 12 -10.22 -16.36 -0.48
N GLY A 13 -10.28 -16.37 -1.80
CA GLY A 13 -9.28 -15.86 -2.71
C GLY A 13 -9.39 -14.33 -2.73
N VAL A 14 -9.49 -13.72 -1.55
CA VAL A 14 -9.30 -12.28 -1.37
C VAL A 14 -7.80 -12.09 -1.22
N GLY A 15 -7.08 -12.30 -2.31
CA GLY A 15 -5.62 -12.19 -2.34
C GLY A 15 -5.11 -11.21 -3.39
N ALA A 16 -5.87 -10.92 -4.45
CA ALA A 16 -5.35 -10.19 -5.61
C ALA A 16 -6.17 -8.97 -6.04
N ALA A 17 -7.25 -8.62 -5.34
CA ALA A 17 -8.13 -7.50 -5.74
C ALA A 17 -7.74 -6.15 -5.12
N SER A 18 -6.81 -6.10 -4.17
CA SER A 18 -6.40 -4.86 -3.49
C SER A 18 -5.10 -4.26 -4.00
N ALA A 19 -4.45 -4.85 -5.01
CA ALA A 19 -3.18 -4.37 -5.55
C ALA A 19 -3.26 -2.93 -6.13
N SER A 20 -4.40 -2.56 -6.70
CA SER A 20 -4.57 -1.27 -7.40
C SER A 20 -4.99 -0.11 -6.50
N ALA A 21 -5.66 -0.36 -5.36
CA ALA A 21 -5.99 0.68 -4.39
C ALA A 21 -4.79 1.01 -3.48
N TRP A 22 -3.95 0.01 -3.19
CA TRP A 22 -2.77 0.19 -2.35
C TRP A 22 -1.71 1.05 -3.02
N ALA A 23 -1.41 0.84 -4.30
CA ALA A 23 -0.47 1.66 -5.04
C ALA A 23 -0.86 3.15 -4.99
N SER A 24 -2.09 3.49 -5.33
CA SER A 24 -2.56 4.87 -5.30
C SER A 24 -2.55 5.49 -3.88
N SER A 25 -2.83 4.71 -2.84
CA SER A 25 -2.71 5.17 -1.45
C SER A 25 -1.27 5.27 -0.97
N CYS A 26 -0.37 4.44 -1.51
CA CYS A 26 1.04 4.37 -1.15
C CYS A 26 1.76 5.61 -1.66
N TYR A 27 1.56 5.98 -2.94
CA TYR A 27 2.05 7.27 -3.47
C TYR A 27 1.57 8.46 -2.64
N HIS A 28 0.29 8.46 -2.26
CA HIS A 28 -0.26 9.54 -1.44
C HIS A 28 0.39 9.60 -0.05
N THR A 29 0.70 8.45 0.54
CA THR A 29 1.41 8.35 1.83
C THR A 29 2.85 8.85 1.71
N CYS A 30 3.58 8.50 0.64
CA CYS A 30 4.94 9.00 0.40
C CYS A 30 4.98 10.54 0.28
N VAL A 31 3.98 11.15 -0.35
CA VAL A 31 3.89 12.61 -0.47
C VAL A 31 3.61 13.27 0.88
N VAL A 32 2.80 12.64 1.74
CA VAL A 32 2.55 13.12 3.11
C VAL A 32 3.82 13.05 3.95
N GLU A 33 4.55 11.93 3.91
CA GLU A 33 5.83 11.75 4.60
C GLU A 33 6.89 12.76 4.13
N TYR A 34 6.95 13.04 2.83
CA TYR A 34 7.81 14.08 2.30
C TYR A 34 7.49 15.46 2.89
N ARG A 35 6.20 15.83 2.95
CA ARG A 35 5.76 17.09 3.56
C ARG A 35 6.11 17.16 5.04
N MET A 36 5.98 16.05 5.77
CA MET A 36 6.40 15.95 7.17
C MET A 36 7.91 16.13 7.32
N CYS A 37 8.69 15.51 6.44
CA CYS A 37 10.16 15.60 6.43
C CYS A 37 10.65 17.05 6.23
N ILE A 38 10.09 17.75 5.23
CA ILE A 38 10.39 19.18 5.01
C ILE A 38 9.97 20.02 6.22
N ARG A 39 8.80 19.74 6.80
CA ARG A 39 8.29 20.47 7.97
C ARG A 39 9.13 20.23 9.24
N SER A 40 9.79 19.08 9.34
CA SER A 40 10.75 18.78 10.41
C SER A 40 12.10 19.51 10.26
N GLY A 41 12.29 20.26 9.16
CA GLY A 41 13.53 21.01 8.92
C GLY A 41 14.67 20.15 8.36
N GLN A 42 14.35 18.97 7.81
CA GLN A 42 15.32 18.18 7.07
C GLN A 42 15.62 18.83 5.70
N PRO A 43 16.85 18.68 5.19
CA PRO A 43 17.21 19.18 3.87
C PRO A 43 16.37 18.49 2.80
N THR A 44 15.91 19.27 1.82
CA THR A 44 15.02 18.81 0.75
C THR A 44 15.57 17.59 0.02
N GLU A 45 16.88 17.56 -0.26
CA GLU A 45 17.55 16.43 -0.93
C GLU A 45 17.34 15.10 -0.17
N THR A 46 17.43 15.10 1.16
CA THR A 46 17.19 13.90 1.97
C THR A 46 15.72 13.47 1.91
N CYS A 47 14.80 14.43 1.95
CA CYS A 47 13.37 14.14 1.86
C CYS A 47 12.97 13.62 0.47
N GLU A 48 13.58 14.14 -0.60
CA GLU A 48 13.34 13.69 -1.98
C GLU A 48 13.85 12.26 -2.21
N VAL A 49 15.02 11.91 -1.67
CA VAL A 49 15.53 10.52 -1.68
C VAL A 49 14.55 9.58 -1.00
N ASN A 50 14.00 9.98 0.16
CA ASN A 50 13.04 9.17 0.91
C ASN A 50 11.70 9.03 0.16
N LEU A 51 11.25 10.10 -0.53
CA LEU A 51 10.07 10.07 -1.39
C LEU A 51 10.28 9.08 -2.55
N TYR A 52 11.40 9.16 -3.25
CA TYR A 52 11.72 8.26 -4.36
C TYR A 52 11.78 6.80 -3.92
N SER A 53 12.47 6.51 -2.81
CA SER A 53 12.55 5.15 -2.26
C SER A 53 11.18 4.61 -1.85
N CYS A 54 10.31 5.48 -1.31
CA CYS A 54 8.94 5.12 -0.95
C CYS A 54 8.10 4.82 -2.20
N GLN A 55 8.19 5.66 -3.24
CA GLN A 55 7.49 5.44 -4.51
C GLN A 55 7.96 4.16 -5.23
N ASP A 56 9.27 3.89 -5.24
CA ASP A 56 9.85 2.66 -5.79
C ASP A 56 9.31 1.41 -5.07
N SER A 57 9.17 1.48 -3.75
CA SER A 57 8.55 0.41 -2.96
C SER A 57 7.06 0.23 -3.26
N CYS A 58 6.36 1.31 -3.62
CA CYS A 58 4.97 1.25 -4.07
C CYS A 58 4.84 0.57 -5.44
N GLU A 59 5.77 0.82 -6.37
CA GLU A 59 5.81 0.17 -7.70
C GLU A 59 6.20 -1.30 -7.59
N GLY A 60 7.21 -1.62 -6.77
CA GLY A 60 7.65 -3.00 -6.53
C GLY A 60 6.61 -3.88 -5.83
N SER A 61 5.63 -3.27 -5.13
CA SER A 61 4.53 -4.00 -4.49
C SER A 61 3.38 -4.39 -5.44
N VAL A 62 3.36 -3.86 -6.67
CA VAL A 62 2.45 -4.26 -7.76
C VAL A 62 3.16 -5.31 -8.62
N GLY A 63 3.60 -6.41 -8.01
CA GLY A 63 4.42 -7.40 -8.72
C GLY A 63 4.59 -8.74 -8.01
N GLY A 64 3.65 -9.11 -7.14
CA GLY A 64 3.60 -10.41 -6.45
C GLY A 64 2.38 -11.22 -6.84
#